data_AF-A0A4Q3A696-F1
#
_entry.id   AF-A0A4Q3A696-F1
#
_cell.length_a   1.000
_cell.length_b   1.000
_cell.length_c   1.000
_cell.angle_alpha   90.00
_cell.angle_beta   90.00
_cell.angle_gamma   90.00
#
_symmetry.space_group_name_H-M   'P 1'
#
loop_
_entity.id
_entity.type
_entity.pdbx_description
1 polymer ?
#
loop_
_entity_poly.entity_id
_entity_poly.type
_entity_poly.pdbx_seq_one_letter_code
_entity_poly.pdbx_strand_id
1 'polypeptide(L)'
;MSSKRRIHARWRSLAAVLGLALVIGAAPAHAQLQGPLLGQDFAPTSDRGRNTSVLERERPEYEAPGIREGGFILYPRLSLGTGYSNNVYGVTNNKTDDVFFAVDPSLSVQSDWGTHALSFLAGGRFRRFASETPKNENGFNVSGAGRLDIDRATAFDAGAGIEKLYEQRSSGSFPINALASVPFYRTNVFGRLTRQGGRVRGALGIDYNRLSFGDVAAIGGGTLSQ
;
A
#
# COMPACT_ATOMS: atom_id res chain seq x y z
N MET A 1 66.61 -40.08 29.30
CA MET A 1 66.01 -40.49 28.01
C MET A 1 64.54 -40.10 28.03
N SER A 2 64.15 -39.07 27.27
CA SER A 2 63.13 -39.09 26.19
C SER A 2 61.77 -39.65 26.63
N SER A 3 60.66 -38.90 26.61
CA SER A 3 60.06 -38.32 25.40
C SER A 3 58.98 -37.27 25.75
N LYS A 4 58.95 -36.19 24.96
CA LYS A 4 57.91 -35.16 24.93
C LYS A 4 56.71 -35.63 24.12
N ARG A 5 55.48 -35.35 24.57
CA ARG A 5 54.33 -35.12 23.66
C ARG A 5 53.53 -33.90 24.11
N ARG A 6 53.61 -32.86 23.29
CA ARG A 6 52.81 -31.64 23.33
C ARG A 6 51.41 -31.95 22.79
N ILE A 7 50.36 -31.57 23.49
CA ILE A 7 49.00 -31.50 22.96
C ILE A 7 48.71 -30.02 22.67
N HIS A 8 48.63 -29.68 21.40
CA HIS A 8 48.01 -28.45 20.91
C HIS A 8 46.71 -28.85 20.22
N ALA A 9 45.57 -28.29 20.64
CA ALA A 9 44.34 -28.37 19.87
C ALA A 9 43.43 -27.14 20.10
N ARG A 10 43.74 -26.10 19.33
CA ARG A 10 42.82 -25.23 18.55
C ARG A 10 41.59 -24.67 19.27
N TRP A 11 41.71 -23.44 19.77
CA TRP A 11 40.58 -22.52 19.88
C TRP A 11 40.19 -22.05 18.47
N ARG A 12 38.96 -22.35 18.04
CA ARG A 12 38.36 -21.75 16.83
C ARG A 12 37.35 -20.70 17.28
N SER A 13 37.73 -19.48 16.96
CA SER A 13 37.04 -18.19 16.97
C SER A 13 35.53 -18.19 17.16
N LEU A 14 35.11 -17.42 18.16
CA LEU A 14 33.76 -16.91 18.39
C LEU A 14 33.21 -16.19 17.16
N ALA A 15 32.05 -16.64 16.66
CA ALA A 15 31.20 -15.82 15.82
C ALA A 15 30.34 -14.93 16.74
N ALA A 16 30.67 -13.65 16.82
CA ALA A 16 29.88 -12.66 17.51
C ALA A 16 28.58 -12.39 16.72
N VAL A 17 27.47 -12.94 17.20
CA VAL A 17 26.13 -12.53 16.76
C VAL A 17 25.77 -11.31 17.60
N LEU A 18 25.95 -10.13 17.01
CA LEU A 18 25.42 -8.87 17.55
C LEU A 18 23.90 -8.90 17.41
N GLY A 19 23.22 -9.28 18.50
CA GLY A 19 21.78 -9.14 18.64
C GLY A 19 21.42 -7.66 18.79
N LEU A 20 20.87 -7.06 17.74
CA LEU A 20 20.20 -5.77 17.82
C LEU A 20 18.77 -6.03 18.31
N ALA A 21 18.58 -5.99 19.62
CA ALA A 21 17.26 -6.02 20.24
C ALA A 21 16.61 -4.64 20.08
N LEU A 22 15.73 -4.49 19.09
CA LEU A 22 14.84 -3.34 18.98
C LEU A 22 13.55 -3.68 19.75
N VAL A 23 13.45 -3.17 20.98
CA VAL A 23 12.22 -3.22 21.78
C VAL A 23 11.27 -2.17 21.21
N ILE A 24 10.25 -2.59 20.45
CA ILE A 24 9.12 -1.74 20.07
C ILE A 24 7.92 -2.20 20.90
N GLY A 25 7.35 -1.28 21.68
CA GLY A 25 6.23 -1.52 22.57
C GLY A 25 5.01 -2.10 21.85
N ALA A 26 4.40 -3.12 22.45
CA ALA A 26 3.16 -3.71 21.99
C ALA A 26 2.02 -2.69 22.16
N ALA A 27 1.50 -2.16 21.06
CA ALA A 27 0.16 -1.56 21.03
C ALA A 27 -0.88 -2.68 20.88
N PRO A 28 -2.04 -2.62 21.55
CA PRO A 28 -3.07 -3.64 21.43
C PRO A 28 -3.59 -3.69 19.99
N ALA A 29 -3.55 -4.87 19.39
CA ALA A 29 -4.11 -5.11 18.07
C ALA A 29 -5.64 -5.15 18.16
N HIS A 30 -6.31 -4.15 17.58
CA HIS A 30 -7.72 -4.28 17.23
C HIS A 30 -7.81 -5.03 15.89
N ALA A 31 -8.48 -6.18 15.90
CA ALA A 31 -8.78 -6.91 14.68
C ALA A 31 -9.82 -6.13 13.86
N GLN A 32 -9.38 -5.50 12.77
CA GLN A 32 -10.27 -4.97 11.74
C GLN A 32 -10.18 -5.88 10.51
N LEU A 33 -11.29 -6.56 10.22
CA LEU A 33 -11.50 -7.37 9.02
C LEU A 33 -11.66 -6.43 7.81
N GLN A 34 -10.55 -5.95 7.27
CA GLN A 34 -10.48 -5.46 5.89
C GLN A 34 -9.35 -6.22 5.21
N GLY A 35 -9.65 -6.89 4.09
CA GLY A 35 -8.73 -7.79 3.40
C GLY A 35 -7.38 -7.17 3.03
N PRO A 36 -6.39 -7.98 2.61
CA PRO A 36 -5.03 -7.49 2.34
C PRO A 36 -5.04 -6.45 1.21
N LEU A 37 -4.67 -5.21 1.55
CA LEU A 37 -4.67 -4.06 0.62
C LEU A 37 -3.33 -3.84 -0.10
N LEU A 38 -2.34 -4.69 0.18
CA LEU A 38 -1.21 -5.00 -0.69
C LEU A 38 -1.15 -6.53 -0.71
N GLY A 39 -1.08 -7.16 -1.89
CA GLY A 39 -0.99 -8.62 -2.03
C GLY A 39 0.25 -9.15 -1.32
N GLN A 40 0.14 -9.48 -0.04
CA GLN A 40 1.21 -10.04 0.78
C GLN A 40 0.57 -11.06 1.71
N ASP A 41 0.03 -12.13 1.12
CA ASP A 41 -0.12 -13.35 1.87
C ASP A 41 1.27 -13.70 2.43
N PHE A 42 1.37 -13.86 3.76
CA PHE A 42 2.49 -14.57 4.39
C PHE A 42 2.54 -16.04 3.96
N ALA A 43 1.56 -16.49 3.17
CA ALA A 43 1.60 -17.78 2.51
C ALA A 43 2.82 -17.81 1.55
N PRO A 44 3.63 -18.88 1.57
CA PRO A 44 4.49 -19.15 0.44
C PRO A 44 3.57 -19.29 -0.76
N THR A 45 3.53 -18.29 -1.64
CA THR A 45 2.82 -18.42 -2.92
C THR A 45 3.48 -19.58 -3.64
N SER A 46 2.82 -20.74 -3.62
CA SER A 46 3.26 -21.93 -4.34
C SER A 46 2.80 -21.85 -5.79
N ASP A 47 2.68 -20.63 -6.32
CA ASP A 47 2.29 -20.47 -7.71
C ASP A 47 3.48 -20.76 -8.62
N ARG A 48 3.52 -22.05 -8.97
CA ARG A 48 4.26 -22.73 -10.04
C ARG A 48 4.19 -22.08 -11.42
N GLY A 49 3.31 -21.10 -11.65
CA GLY A 49 2.89 -20.72 -12.99
C GLY A 49 2.30 -21.91 -13.77
N ARG A 50 1.80 -22.93 -13.04
CA ARG A 50 1.22 -24.14 -13.63
C ARG A 50 -0.25 -24.14 -13.22
N ASN A 51 -1.10 -23.76 -14.18
CA ASN A 51 -2.57 -23.75 -14.17
C ASN A 51 -3.21 -22.35 -14.24
N THR A 52 -2.85 -21.51 -15.22
CA THR A 52 -3.72 -20.41 -15.65
C THR A 52 -4.47 -20.83 -16.91
N SER A 53 -5.80 -20.74 -16.91
CA SER A 53 -6.59 -20.97 -18.13
C SER A 53 -6.37 -19.82 -19.11
N VAL A 54 -6.57 -20.05 -20.42
CA VAL A 54 -6.40 -19.01 -21.46
C VAL A 54 -7.31 -17.79 -21.22
N LEU A 55 -8.43 -17.96 -20.49
CA LEU A 55 -9.35 -16.89 -20.10
C LEU A 55 -8.90 -16.11 -18.85
N GLU A 56 -8.01 -16.66 -18.04
CA GLU A 56 -7.40 -16.00 -16.87
C GLU A 56 -6.06 -15.31 -17.21
N ARG A 57 -5.61 -15.43 -18.45
CA ARG A 57 -4.46 -14.66 -18.94
C ARG A 57 -4.91 -13.20 -19.03
N GLU A 58 -4.29 -12.32 -18.23
CA GLU A 58 -4.35 -10.87 -18.48
C GLU A 58 -4.12 -10.66 -19.98
N ARG A 59 -4.97 -9.87 -20.63
CA ARG A 59 -4.90 -9.61 -22.06
C ARG A 59 -3.95 -8.42 -22.29
N PRO A 60 -2.65 -8.64 -22.58
CA PRO A 60 -1.66 -7.55 -22.69
C PRO A 60 -1.91 -6.63 -23.89
N GLU A 61 -2.81 -7.01 -24.81
CA GLU A 61 -3.14 -6.26 -26.02
C GLU A 61 -3.93 -4.95 -25.80
N TYR A 62 -4.28 -4.62 -24.55
CA TYR A 62 -4.89 -3.33 -24.16
C TYR A 62 -4.03 -2.48 -23.21
N GLU A 63 -2.81 -2.90 -22.89
CA GLU A 63 -1.92 -2.10 -22.05
C GLU A 63 -1.13 -1.11 -22.90
N ALA A 64 -1.14 0.17 -22.51
CA ALA A 64 -0.30 1.17 -23.15
C ALA A 64 1.17 0.79 -22.95
N PRO A 65 2.02 0.83 -24.00
CA PRO A 65 3.39 0.28 -23.98
C PRO A 65 4.39 0.97 -23.02
N GLY A 66 3.93 1.91 -22.19
CA GLY A 66 4.75 2.68 -21.26
C GLY A 66 5.70 3.65 -21.96
N ILE A 67 6.16 4.67 -21.24
CA ILE A 67 7.19 5.61 -21.71
C ILE A 67 8.50 5.20 -21.06
N ARG A 68 9.48 4.79 -21.87
CA ARG A 68 10.79 4.36 -21.39
C ARG A 68 11.72 5.55 -21.31
N GLU A 69 12.21 5.86 -20.11
CA GLU A 69 13.16 6.93 -19.86
C GLU A 69 14.29 6.42 -18.97
N GLY A 70 15.47 6.24 -19.56
CA GLY A 70 16.62 5.65 -18.90
C GLY A 70 16.33 4.24 -18.37
N GLY A 71 16.53 4.04 -17.07
CA GLY A 71 16.26 2.77 -16.39
C GLY A 71 14.85 2.65 -15.82
N PHE A 72 13.87 3.39 -16.35
CA PHE A 72 12.49 3.40 -15.86
C PHE A 72 11.47 3.35 -16.99
N ILE A 73 10.29 2.84 -16.67
CA ILE A 73 9.09 2.82 -17.51
C ILE A 73 7.98 3.57 -16.76
N LEU A 74 7.41 4.57 -17.42
CA LEU A 74 6.37 5.42 -16.87
C LEU A 74 5.02 5.07 -17.52
N TYR A 75 3.99 5.02 -16.70
CA TYR A 75 2.62 4.75 -17.11
C TYR A 75 1.73 5.90 -16.62
N PRO A 76 1.75 7.06 -17.32
CA PRO A 76 0.83 8.14 -17.04
C PRO A 76 -0.57 7.76 -17.53
N ARG A 77 -1.58 8.18 -16.77
CA ARG A 77 -2.99 8.03 -17.12
C ARG A 77 -3.77 9.21 -16.59
N LEU A 78 -4.75 9.65 -17.37
CA LEU A 78 -5.72 10.66 -16.97
C LEU A 78 -7.11 10.10 -17.22
N SER A 79 -7.93 10.04 -16.18
CA SER A 79 -9.34 9.70 -16.31
C SER A 79 -10.18 10.94 -16.01
N LEU A 80 -11.13 11.23 -16.89
CA LEU A 80 -12.08 12.32 -16.73
C LEU A 80 -13.48 11.71 -16.67
N GLY A 81 -14.34 12.27 -15.83
CA GLY A 81 -15.69 11.77 -15.66
C GLY A 81 -16.66 12.87 -15.29
N THR A 82 -17.93 12.62 -15.58
CA THR A 82 -19.05 13.41 -15.08
C THR A 82 -20.06 12.45 -14.49
N GLY A 83 -20.74 12.85 -13.43
CA GLY A 83 -21.81 12.06 -12.83
C GLY A 83 -22.91 12.95 -12.29
N TYR A 84 -24.03 12.32 -11.95
CA TYR A 84 -25.18 12.95 -11.33
C TYR A 84 -25.56 12.16 -10.09
N SER A 85 -25.86 12.88 -9.01
CA SER A 85 -26.39 12.31 -7.79
C SER A 85 -27.75 12.94 -7.52
N ASN A 86 -28.78 12.14 -7.30
CA ASN A 86 -30.09 12.63 -6.88
C ASN A 86 -30.20 12.86 -5.35
N ASN A 87 -29.12 12.58 -4.61
CA ASN A 87 -29.06 12.72 -3.16
C ASN A 87 -27.60 12.87 -2.71
N VAL A 88 -27.03 14.05 -2.89
CA VAL A 88 -25.63 14.37 -2.57
C VAL A 88 -25.32 14.13 -1.09
N TYR A 89 -26.27 14.44 -0.20
CA TYR A 89 -26.10 14.32 1.26
C TYR A 89 -26.48 12.94 1.81
N GLY A 90 -27.11 12.07 1.02
CA GLY A 90 -27.54 10.75 1.47
C GLY A 90 -28.67 10.76 2.50
N VAL A 91 -29.48 11.83 2.55
CA VAL A 91 -30.58 12.00 3.52
C VAL A 91 -31.90 11.36 3.03
N THR A 92 -32.76 10.91 3.94
CA THR A 92 -34.04 10.27 3.60
C THR A 92 -35.09 11.30 3.11
N ASN A 93 -35.14 12.45 3.77
CA ASN A 93 -36.07 13.55 3.49
C ASN A 93 -35.29 14.78 3.00
N ASN A 94 -35.93 15.65 2.21
CA ASN A 94 -35.31 16.87 1.64
C ASN A 94 -33.99 16.57 0.88
N LYS A 95 -34.07 15.65 -0.09
CA LYS A 95 -32.92 15.27 -0.92
C LYS A 95 -32.47 16.43 -1.78
N THR A 96 -31.16 16.57 -1.91
CA THR A 96 -30.52 17.53 -2.82
C THR A 96 -29.85 16.77 -3.95
N ASP A 97 -30.19 17.08 -5.18
CA ASP A 97 -29.50 16.58 -6.36
C ASP A 97 -28.37 17.51 -6.81
N ASP A 98 -27.36 16.96 -7.46
CA ASP A 98 -26.30 17.73 -8.11
C ASP A 98 -25.56 16.91 -9.16
N VAL A 99 -24.95 17.62 -10.11
CA VAL A 99 -23.99 17.07 -11.08
C VAL A 99 -22.58 17.29 -10.54
N PHE A 100 -21.68 16.36 -10.82
CA PHE A 100 -20.27 16.52 -10.50
C PHE A 100 -19.37 16.20 -11.70
N PHE A 101 -18.22 16.86 -11.72
CA PHE A 101 -17.09 16.56 -12.59
C PHE A 101 -15.98 15.89 -11.79
N ALA A 102 -15.30 14.93 -12.39
CA ALA A 102 -14.24 14.14 -11.79
C ALA A 102 -12.97 14.14 -12.65
N VAL A 103 -11.83 14.29 -12.00
CA VAL A 103 -10.50 14.24 -12.62
C VAL A 103 -9.61 13.33 -11.77
N ASP A 104 -9.14 12.24 -12.36
CA ASP A 104 -8.31 11.24 -11.72
C ASP A 104 -7.01 11.05 -12.52
N PRO A 105 -5.96 11.88 -12.28
CA PRO A 105 -4.64 11.66 -12.84
C PRO A 105 -3.92 10.57 -12.03
N SER A 106 -3.15 9.73 -12.71
CA SER A 106 -2.28 8.74 -12.07
C SER A 106 -0.98 8.57 -12.85
N LEU A 107 0.09 8.31 -12.13
CA LEU A 107 1.40 8.00 -12.66
C LEU A 107 1.96 6.79 -11.91
N SER A 108 2.23 5.71 -12.63
CA SER A 108 3.07 4.62 -12.14
C SER A 108 4.43 4.69 -12.80
N VAL A 109 5.49 4.51 -12.02
CA VAL A 109 6.87 4.44 -12.50
C VAL A 109 7.46 3.13 -12.00
N GLN A 110 8.08 2.38 -12.90
CA GLN A 110 8.71 1.10 -12.58
C GLN A 110 10.13 1.09 -13.12
N SER A 111 11.09 0.60 -12.35
CA SER A 111 12.46 0.40 -12.83
C SER A 111 12.52 -0.72 -13.87
N ASP A 112 13.36 -0.55 -14.88
CA ASP A 112 13.71 -1.57 -15.87
C ASP A 112 15.14 -2.08 -15.63
N TRP A 113 15.40 -2.54 -14.41
CA TRP A 113 16.71 -3.03 -13.98
C TRP A 113 16.73 -4.56 -13.96
N GLY A 114 17.89 -5.16 -14.21
CA GLY A 114 18.03 -6.62 -14.30
C GLY A 114 18.12 -7.36 -12.95
N THR A 115 18.35 -6.64 -11.84
CA THR A 115 18.63 -7.26 -10.53
C THR A 115 17.78 -6.70 -9.41
N HIS A 116 17.68 -5.38 -9.28
CA HIS A 116 16.88 -4.73 -8.24
C HIS A 116 15.58 -4.20 -8.84
N ALA A 117 14.59 -3.91 -8.00
CA ALA A 117 13.36 -3.27 -8.45
C ALA A 117 13.04 -2.05 -7.62
N LEU A 118 12.51 -1.02 -8.28
CA LEU A 118 11.93 0.16 -7.65
C LEU A 118 10.64 0.51 -8.37
N SER A 119 9.61 0.85 -7.60
CA SER A 119 8.31 1.26 -8.09
C SER A 119 7.83 2.47 -7.33
N PHE A 120 7.15 3.36 -8.03
CA PHE A 120 6.51 4.54 -7.49
C PHE A 120 5.11 4.66 -8.07
N LEU A 121 4.16 5.06 -7.25
CA LEU A 121 2.78 5.33 -7.64
C LEU A 121 2.38 6.68 -7.06
N ALA A 122 1.85 7.55 -7.92
CA ALA A 122 1.19 8.77 -7.51
C ALA A 122 -0.16 8.89 -8.21
N GLY A 123 -1.16 9.41 -7.51
CA GLY A 123 -2.47 9.65 -8.08
C GLY A 123 -3.22 10.75 -7.35
N GLY A 124 -4.14 11.36 -8.07
CA GLY A 124 -5.11 12.32 -7.55
C GLY A 124 -6.54 11.82 -7.80
N ARG A 125 -7.46 12.23 -6.94
CA ARG A 125 -8.90 12.04 -7.11
C ARG A 125 -9.59 13.34 -6.78
N PHE A 126 -10.01 14.07 -7.80
CA PHE A 126 -10.66 15.36 -7.64
C PHE A 126 -12.11 15.25 -8.08
N ARG A 127 -13.03 15.61 -7.19
CA ARG A 127 -14.46 15.73 -7.52
C ARG A 127 -14.94 17.14 -7.24
N ARG A 128 -15.70 17.69 -8.18
CA ARG A 128 -16.27 19.04 -8.14
C ARG A 128 -17.75 18.97 -8.39
N PHE A 129 -18.53 19.29 -7.37
CA PHE A 129 -19.98 19.44 -7.42
C PHE A 129 -20.33 20.83 -7.95
N ALA A 130 -21.38 20.92 -8.77
CA ALA A 130 -21.75 22.18 -9.41
C ALA A 130 -22.38 23.16 -8.41
N SER A 131 -23.18 22.65 -7.48
CA SER A 131 -23.87 23.45 -6.46
C SER A 131 -23.35 23.13 -5.05
N GLU A 132 -23.14 21.85 -4.74
CA GLU A 132 -22.81 21.36 -3.40
C GLU A 132 -21.30 21.33 -3.15
N THR A 133 -20.67 22.51 -3.20
CA THR A 133 -19.21 22.65 -3.02
C THR A 133 -18.63 22.09 -1.71
N PRO A 134 -19.34 22.03 -0.55
CA PRO A 134 -18.83 21.36 0.65
C PRO A 134 -18.54 19.87 0.44
N LYS A 135 -19.11 19.24 -0.60
CA LYS A 135 -18.91 17.83 -0.95
C LYS A 135 -17.76 17.60 -1.92
N ASN A 136 -17.05 18.66 -2.31
CA ASN A 136 -15.86 18.55 -3.15
C ASN A 136 -14.79 17.66 -2.51
N GLU A 137 -14.21 16.79 -3.32
CA GLU A 137 -13.17 15.86 -2.88
C GLU A 137 -11.81 16.23 -3.49
N ASN A 138 -10.78 16.09 -2.68
CA ASN A 138 -9.37 16.31 -3.01
C ASN A 138 -8.54 15.18 -2.43
N GLY A 139 -8.73 13.99 -2.99
CA GLY A 139 -7.99 12.79 -2.60
C GLY A 139 -6.67 12.70 -3.36
N PHE A 140 -5.71 12.01 -2.76
CA PHE A 140 -4.45 11.70 -3.41
C PHE A 140 -3.89 10.40 -2.84
N ASN A 141 -3.00 9.76 -3.58
CA ASN A 141 -2.17 8.66 -3.08
C ASN A 141 -0.75 8.83 -3.59
N VAL A 142 0.22 8.57 -2.73
CA VAL A 142 1.64 8.52 -3.08
C VAL A 142 2.26 7.33 -2.37
N SER A 143 2.90 6.45 -3.11
CA SER A 143 3.62 5.31 -2.55
C SER A 143 4.86 4.96 -3.34
N GLY A 144 5.80 4.32 -2.66
CA GLY A 144 7.00 3.78 -3.26
C GLY A 144 7.35 2.44 -2.60
N ALA A 145 7.81 1.50 -3.42
CA ALA A 145 8.28 0.20 -2.96
C ALA A 145 9.48 -0.24 -3.77
N GLY A 146 10.43 -0.89 -3.12
CA GLY A 146 11.63 -1.38 -3.75
C GLY A 146 12.02 -2.76 -3.23
N ARG A 147 12.81 -3.44 -4.06
CA ARG A 147 13.43 -4.72 -3.79
C ARG A 147 14.91 -4.63 -4.04
N LEU A 148 15.67 -5.02 -3.03
CA LEU A 148 17.11 -5.15 -3.07
C LEU A 148 17.48 -6.63 -2.97
N ASP A 149 17.82 -7.25 -4.10
CA ASP A 149 18.46 -8.57 -4.11
C ASP A 149 19.92 -8.46 -3.62
N ILE A 150 20.15 -8.89 -2.37
CA ILE A 150 21.44 -8.81 -1.66
C ILE A 150 22.40 -9.88 -2.20
N ASP A 151 21.88 -11.08 -2.38
CA ASP A 151 22.58 -12.20 -3.02
C ASP A 151 21.55 -13.10 -3.75
N ARG A 152 22.01 -14.16 -4.42
CA ARG A 152 21.12 -15.07 -5.18
C ARG A 152 20.04 -15.77 -4.33
N ALA A 153 20.24 -15.81 -3.03
CA ALA A 153 19.37 -16.47 -2.07
C ALA A 153 18.59 -15.47 -1.21
N THR A 154 18.94 -14.20 -1.18
CA THR A 154 18.50 -13.24 -0.15
C THR A 154 18.06 -11.93 -0.78
N ALA A 155 16.86 -11.49 -0.42
CA ALA A 155 16.33 -10.22 -0.87
C ALA A 155 15.61 -9.48 0.26
N PHE A 156 15.70 -8.15 0.20
CA PHE A 156 15.00 -7.24 1.08
C PHE A 156 14.01 -6.39 0.29
N ASP A 157 12.73 -6.49 0.65
CA ASP A 157 11.64 -5.72 0.06
C ASP A 157 11.18 -4.69 1.09
N ALA A 158 10.99 -3.43 0.69
CA ALA A 158 10.50 -2.38 1.58
C ALA A 158 9.65 -1.38 0.83
N GLY A 159 8.75 -0.72 1.53
CA GLY A 159 7.92 0.31 0.93
C GLY A 159 7.18 1.16 1.95
N ALA A 160 6.70 2.29 1.47
CA ALA A 160 5.90 3.22 2.25
C ALA A 160 4.87 3.90 1.34
N GLY A 161 3.75 4.29 1.94
CA GLY A 161 2.68 5.00 1.24
C GLY A 161 1.89 5.88 2.18
N ILE A 162 1.34 6.93 1.58
CA ILE A 162 0.34 7.80 2.21
C ILE A 162 -0.74 8.12 1.20
N GLU A 163 -1.99 8.11 1.66
CA GLU A 163 -3.12 8.52 0.85
C GLU A 163 -4.16 9.25 1.67
N LYS A 164 -4.80 10.21 1.02
CA LYS A 164 -5.99 10.89 1.50
C LYS A 164 -7.19 10.35 0.75
N LEU A 165 -8.11 9.74 1.48
CA LEU A 165 -9.32 9.14 0.98
C LEU A 165 -10.54 9.83 1.61
N TYR A 166 -11.71 9.48 1.10
CA TYR A 166 -12.99 9.90 1.67
C TYR A 166 -13.81 8.65 2.00
N GLU A 167 -14.50 8.65 3.14
CA GLU A 167 -15.38 7.54 3.51
C GLU A 167 -16.48 7.35 2.47
N GLN A 168 -16.71 6.09 2.08
CA GLN A 168 -17.86 5.73 1.26
C GLN A 168 -19.09 5.64 2.15
N ARG A 169 -20.22 6.16 1.65
CA ARG A 169 -21.51 6.09 2.38
C ARG A 169 -21.96 4.67 2.73
N SER A 170 -21.50 3.67 1.99
CA SER A 170 -21.76 2.26 2.28
C SER A 170 -20.96 1.71 3.46
N SER A 171 -20.02 2.48 4.04
CA SER A 171 -19.35 2.09 5.27
C SER A 171 -20.36 2.10 6.43
N GLY A 172 -20.29 1.08 7.29
CA GLY A 172 -21.17 0.99 8.46
C GLY A 172 -20.96 2.09 9.50
N SER A 173 -19.92 2.90 9.35
CA SER A 173 -19.49 3.96 10.27
C SER A 173 -19.75 5.38 9.74
N PHE A 174 -20.35 5.52 8.55
CA PHE A 174 -20.58 6.83 7.94
C PHE A 174 -21.52 7.69 8.80
N PRO A 175 -21.15 8.93 9.17
CA PRO A 175 -21.99 9.78 10.00
C PRO A 175 -23.32 10.09 9.32
N ILE A 176 -24.43 9.81 10.01
CA ILE A 176 -25.75 10.30 9.61
C ILE A 176 -25.68 11.83 9.76
N ASN A 177 -25.81 12.57 8.64
CA ASN A 177 -25.76 14.05 8.54
C ASN A 177 -24.37 14.72 8.34
N ALA A 178 -23.41 14.06 7.67
CA ALA A 178 -22.18 14.75 7.25
C ALA A 178 -22.47 15.80 6.16
N LEU A 179 -22.14 17.08 6.42
CA LEU A 179 -22.30 18.18 5.45
C LEU A 179 -21.18 18.19 4.40
N ALA A 180 -19.98 17.71 4.75
CA ALA A 180 -18.89 17.54 3.81
C ALA A 180 -18.56 16.06 3.58
N SER A 181 -17.67 15.78 2.64
CA SER A 181 -17.08 14.46 2.49
C SER A 181 -16.08 14.23 3.61
N VAL A 182 -16.13 13.07 4.29
CA VAL A 182 -15.30 12.78 5.47
C VAL A 182 -13.92 12.31 5.03
N PRO A 183 -12.84 13.11 5.21
CA PRO A 183 -11.52 12.70 4.79
C PRO A 183 -10.88 11.81 5.85
N PHE A 184 -10.12 10.82 5.41
CA PHE A 184 -9.19 10.10 6.27
C PHE A 184 -7.88 9.88 5.54
N TYR A 185 -6.80 9.82 6.30
CA TYR A 185 -5.48 9.50 5.83
C TYR A 185 -5.14 8.06 6.20
N ARG A 186 -4.54 7.35 5.26
CA ARG A 186 -3.94 6.05 5.50
C ARG A 186 -2.45 6.16 5.23
N THR A 187 -1.64 5.71 6.19
CA THR A 187 -0.19 5.62 6.07
C THR A 187 0.23 4.19 6.29
N ASN A 188 1.03 3.64 5.38
CA ASN A 188 1.58 2.30 5.49
C ASN A 188 3.10 2.32 5.32
N VAL A 189 3.79 1.47 6.08
CA VAL A 189 5.23 1.22 5.96
C VAL A 189 5.45 -0.27 6.17
N PHE A 190 6.31 -0.88 5.36
CA PHE A 190 6.67 -2.28 5.54
C PHE A 190 8.14 -2.53 5.21
N GLY A 191 8.65 -3.64 5.73
CA GLY A 191 9.97 -4.18 5.40
C GLY A 191 9.95 -5.70 5.53
N ARG A 192 10.55 -6.40 4.58
CA ARG A 192 10.57 -7.85 4.51
C ARG A 192 11.94 -8.34 4.06
N LEU A 193 12.53 -9.23 4.83
CA LEU A 193 13.74 -9.98 4.46
C LEU A 193 13.35 -11.40 4.10
N THR A 194 13.76 -11.88 2.94
CA THR A 194 13.55 -13.26 2.50
C THR A 194 14.87 -13.94 2.22
N ARG A 195 15.00 -15.21 2.59
CA ARG A 195 16.17 -16.05 2.27
C ARG A 195 15.75 -17.45 1.84
N GLN A 196 16.28 -17.93 0.72
CA GLN A 196 16.05 -19.26 0.17
C GLN A 196 17.36 -20.06 0.12
N GLY A 197 17.42 -21.18 0.85
CA GLY A 197 18.56 -22.09 0.87
C GLY A 197 18.13 -23.51 0.57
N GLY A 198 18.58 -24.07 -0.55
CA GLY A 198 18.20 -25.43 -0.96
C GLY A 198 16.69 -25.57 -1.14
N ARG A 199 16.06 -26.41 -0.31
CA ARG A 199 14.60 -26.64 -0.30
C ARG A 199 13.85 -25.83 0.76
N VAL A 200 14.54 -24.97 1.49
CA VAL A 200 13.97 -24.20 2.61
C VAL A 200 13.93 -22.71 2.25
N ARG A 201 12.82 -22.05 2.57
CA ARG A 201 12.63 -20.61 2.46
C ARG A 201 12.25 -20.05 3.82
N GLY A 202 12.98 -19.05 4.29
CA GLY A 202 12.67 -18.25 5.47
C GLY A 202 12.30 -16.83 5.08
N ALA A 203 11.40 -16.21 5.85
CA ALA A 203 11.05 -14.81 5.70
C ALA A 203 10.84 -14.16 7.08
N LEU A 204 11.24 -12.90 7.20
CA LEU A 204 10.96 -12.04 8.35
C LEU A 204 10.34 -10.75 7.81
N GLY A 205 9.24 -10.30 8.40
CA GLY A 205 8.51 -9.11 7.96
C GLY A 205 8.09 -8.23 9.12
N ILE A 206 8.03 -6.92 8.87
CA ILE A 206 7.43 -5.91 9.73
C ILE A 206 6.48 -5.04 8.90
N ASP A 207 5.35 -4.71 9.50
CA ASP A 207 4.31 -3.91 8.85
C ASP A 207 3.73 -2.91 9.86
N TYR A 208 3.55 -1.67 9.42
CA TYR A 208 2.91 -0.60 10.17
C TYR A 208 1.83 0.04 9.30
N ASN A 209 0.61 0.09 9.81
CA ASN A 209 -0.52 0.72 9.15
C ASN A 209 -1.24 1.64 10.14
N ARG A 210 -1.50 2.88 9.72
CA ARG A 210 -2.21 3.87 10.53
C ARG A 210 -3.30 4.53 9.72
N LEU A 211 -4.49 4.61 10.32
CA LEU A 211 -5.59 5.42 9.86
C LEU A 211 -5.72 6.65 10.77
N SER A 212 -5.90 7.82 10.17
CA SER A 212 -6.22 9.05 10.91
C SER A 212 -7.33 9.80 10.20
N PHE A 213 -8.40 10.09 10.92
CA PHE A 213 -9.59 10.77 10.40
C PHE A 213 -9.43 12.29 10.57
N GLY A 214 -9.95 13.05 9.62
CA GLY A 214 -10.02 14.51 9.73
C GLY A 214 -11.40 14.97 10.21
N ASP A 215 -11.45 16.16 10.82
CA ASP A 215 -12.69 16.74 11.32
C ASP A 215 -13.62 17.20 10.18
N VAL A 216 -14.94 17.10 10.40
CA VAL A 216 -15.96 17.40 9.38
C VAL A 216 -17.10 18.24 9.96
N ALA A 217 -17.57 19.25 9.22
CA ALA A 217 -18.74 20.02 9.64
C ALA A 217 -20.03 19.17 9.61
N ALA A 218 -20.84 19.26 10.66
CA ALA A 218 -22.16 18.63 10.74
C ALA A 218 -23.25 19.49 10.05
N ILE A 219 -24.28 18.85 9.48
CA ILE A 219 -25.50 19.56 9.07
C ILE A 219 -26.16 20.11 10.34
N GLY A 220 -26.39 21.43 10.40
CA GLY A 220 -26.98 22.11 11.57
C GLY A 220 -25.97 22.80 12.50
N GLY A 221 -24.66 22.75 12.18
CA GLY A 221 -23.59 23.40 12.94
C GLY A 221 -22.78 22.44 13.84
N GLY A 222 -21.51 22.77 14.09
CA GLY A 222 -20.57 21.95 14.87
C GLY A 222 -19.59 21.10 14.02
N THR A 223 -18.63 20.45 14.69
CA THR A 223 -17.64 19.55 14.09
C THR A 223 -17.86 18.10 14.55
N LEU A 224 -17.82 17.17 13.61
CA LEU A 224 -17.76 15.72 13.82
C LEU A 224 -16.28 15.30 13.81
N SER A 225 -15.80 14.83 14.95
CA SER A 225 -14.51 14.15 15.11
C SER A 225 -14.79 12.67 15.39
N GLN A 226 -14.04 11.76 14.76
CA GLN A 226 -14.08 10.32 15.01
C GLN A 226 -12.86 9.84 15.79
#